data_AF-A0A2A5AXW7-F1
#
_entry.id   AF-A0A2A5AXW7-F1
#
_cell.length_a   1.000
_cell.length_b   1.000
_cell.length_c   1.000
_cell.angle_alpha   90.00
_cell.angle_beta   90.00
_cell.angle_gamma   90.00
#
_symmetry.space_group_name_H-M   'P 1'
#
loop_
_entity.id
_entity.type
_entity.pdbx_description
1 polymer ?
#
loop_
_entity_poly.entity_id
_entity_poly.type
_entity_poly.pdbx_seq_one_letter_code
_entity_poly.pdbx_strand_id
1 'polypeptide(L)' 'MTHLIADYLPWLLSAITIWMTLLAGNMHKSAWLVGLGNQGLWLIWIVATGTWGLIPLNIALWVVYGRNHLKWSK' A
#
# COMPACT_ATOMS: atom_id res chain seq x y z
N MET A 1 -19.13 8.89 -10.08
CA MET A 1 -17.68 8.59 -10.09
C MET A 1 -17.13 8.23 -8.72
N THR A 2 -17.63 8.85 -7.64
CA THR A 2 -17.25 8.55 -6.24
C THR A 2 -17.55 7.12 -5.78
N HIS A 3 -18.67 6.51 -6.20
CA HIS A 3 -19.01 5.12 -5.81
C HIS A 3 -18.00 4.08 -6.30
N LEU A 4 -17.49 4.20 -7.53
CA LEU A 4 -16.51 3.23 -8.06
C LEU A 4 -15.22 3.23 -7.23
N ILE A 5 -14.78 4.41 -6.80
CA ILE A 5 -13.58 4.60 -5.98
C ILE A 5 -13.84 4.15 -4.54
N ALA A 6 -14.98 4.52 -3.96
CA ALA A 6 -15.31 4.14 -2.59
C ALA A 6 -15.49 2.62 -2.44
N ASP A 7 -16.17 1.98 -3.40
CA ASP A 7 -16.64 0.61 -3.25
C ASP A 7 -15.66 -0.41 -3.85
N TYR A 8 -15.05 -0.15 -5.00
CA TYR A 8 -14.21 -1.14 -5.70
C TYR A 8 -12.71 -0.95 -5.50
N LEU A 9 -12.24 0.29 -5.26
CA LEU A 9 -10.82 0.55 -5.05
C LEU A 9 -10.27 -0.20 -3.81
N PRO A 10 -10.99 -0.35 -2.67
CA PRO A 10 -10.52 -1.15 -1.54
C PRO A 10 -10.28 -2.62 -1.89
N TRP A 11 -11.11 -3.21 -2.75
CA TRP A 11 -10.96 -4.60 -3.19
C TRP A 11 -9.71 -4.77 -4.05
N LEU A 12 -9.49 -3.86 -4.99
CA LEU A 12 -8.28 -3.85 -5.81
C LEU A 12 -7.03 -3.63 -4.95
N LEU A 13 -7.06 -2.66 -4.04
CA LEU A 13 -6.01 -2.37 -3.07
C LEU A 13 -5.71 -3.59 -2.17
N SER A 14 -6.73 -4.29 -1.71
CA SER A 14 -6.58 -5.50 -0.90
C SER A 14 -5.91 -6.63 -1.67
N ALA A 15 -6.32 -6.86 -2.93
CA ALA A 15 -5.68 -7.86 -3.79
C ALA A 15 -4.20 -7.54 -4.03
N ILE A 16 -3.85 -6.27 -4.29
CA ILE A 16 -2.46 -5.82 -4.43
C ILE A 16 -1.69 -5.99 -3.10
N THR A 17 -2.33 -5.73 -1.97
CA THR A 17 -1.73 -5.91 -0.63
C THR A 17 -1.41 -7.38 -0.36
N ILE A 18 -2.30 -8.30 -0.73
CA ILE A 18 -2.08 -9.75 -0.59
C ILE A 18 -0.93 -10.18 -1.50
N TRP A 19 -0.94 -9.78 -2.76
CA TRP A 19 0.14 -10.05 -3.71
C TRP A 19 1.49 -9.54 -3.20
N MET A 20 1.51 -8.33 -2.65
CA MET A 20 2.71 -7.73 -2.05
C MET A 20 3.19 -8.51 -0.82
N THR A 21 2.28 -8.98 0.03
CA THR A 21 2.62 -9.78 1.22
C THR A 21 3.28 -11.10 0.82
N LEU A 22 2.79 -11.75 -0.23
CA LEU A 22 3.39 -12.96 -0.79
C LEU A 22 4.78 -12.69 -1.39
N LEU A 23 4.94 -11.60 -2.13
CA LEU A 23 6.24 -11.15 -2.68
C LEU A 23 7.25 -10.78 -1.59
N ALA A 24 6.79 -10.17 -0.51
CA ALA A 24 7.62 -9.82 0.64
C ALA A 24 8.07 -11.08 1.40
N GLY A 25 7.23 -12.11 1.50
CA GLY A 25 7.61 -13.43 2.03
C GLY A 25 8.76 -14.08 1.25
N ASN A 26 8.78 -13.89 -0.08
CA ASN A 26 9.88 -14.34 -0.95
C ASN A 26 11.11 -13.40 -0.96
N MET A 27 11.15 -12.36 -0.10
CA MET A 27 12.23 -11.36 -0.04
C MET A 27 12.57 -10.71 -1.40
N HIS A 28 11.60 -10.65 -2.31
CA HIS A 28 11.85 -10.13 -3.65
C HIS A 28 12.05 -8.61 -3.60
N LYS A 29 13.13 -8.09 -4.20
CA LYS A 29 13.46 -6.64 -4.17
C LYS A 29 12.33 -5.74 -4.68
N SER A 30 11.52 -6.25 -5.62
CA SER A 30 10.35 -5.54 -6.16
C SER A 30 9.14 -5.46 -5.23
N ALA A 31 9.09 -6.28 -4.16
CA ALA A 31 7.98 -6.27 -3.19
C ALA A 31 7.81 -4.90 -2.54
N TRP A 32 8.92 -4.19 -2.36
CA TRP A 32 8.93 -2.83 -1.86
C TRP A 32 8.20 -1.84 -2.78
N LEU A 33 8.52 -1.85 -4.08
CA LEU A 33 7.98 -0.90 -5.05
C LEU A 33 6.47 -1.08 -5.18
N VAL A 34 6.01 -2.35 -5.18
CA VAL A 34 4.59 -2.70 -5.20
C VAL A 34 3.90 -2.24 -3.92
N GLY A 35 4.51 -2.44 -2.74
CA GLY A 35 3.96 -2.00 -1.46
C GLY A 35 3.84 -0.48 -1.36
N LEU A 36 4.83 0.26 -1.85
CA LEU A 36 4.85 1.71 -1.79
C LEU A 36 3.86 2.34 -2.79
N GLY A 37 3.77 1.78 -4.00
CA GLY A 37 2.74 2.16 -4.97
C GLY A 37 1.32 1.88 -4.44
N ASN A 38 1.13 0.73 -3.79
CA ASN A 38 -0.14 0.39 -3.14
C ASN A 38 -0.49 1.35 -2.00
N GLN A 39 0.49 1.80 -1.21
CA GLN A 39 0.23 2.82 -0.18
C GLN A 39 -0.13 4.18 -0.76
N GLY A 40 0.42 4.55 -1.93
CA GLY A 40 0.00 5.74 -2.66
C GLY A 40 -1.48 5.66 -3.10
N LEU A 41 -1.91 4.50 -3.61
CA LEU A 41 -3.32 4.27 -3.96
C LEU A 41 -4.23 4.27 -2.72
N TRP A 42 -3.79 3.71 -1.58
CA TRP A 42 -4.50 3.82 -0.31
C TRP A 42 -4.64 5.26 0.16
N LEU A 43 -3.60 6.09 -0.01
CA LEU A 43 -3.65 7.50 0.37
C LEU A 43 -4.69 8.26 -0.46
N ILE A 44 -4.74 8.01 -1.78
CA ILE A 44 -5.75 8.59 -2.67
C ILE A 44 -7.16 8.19 -2.21
N TRP A 45 -7.37 6.91 -1.87
CA TRP A 45 -8.66 6.44 -1.36
C TRP A 45 -9.03 7.06 -0.03
N ILE A 46 -8.08 7.19 0.91
CA ILE A 46 -8.30 7.81 2.22
C ILE A 46 -8.74 9.27 2.07
N VAL A 47 -8.06 10.04 1.22
CA VAL A 47 -8.40 11.44 0.96
C VAL A 47 -9.75 11.54 0.23
N ALA A 48 -10.02 10.65 -0.74
CA ALA A 48 -11.26 10.64 -1.50
C ALA A 48 -12.49 10.25 -0.66
N THR A 49 -12.32 9.39 0.35
CA THR A 49 -13.41 8.91 1.23
C THR A 49 -13.50 9.67 2.56
N GLY A 50 -12.53 10.53 2.88
CA GLY A 50 -12.48 11.24 4.16
C GLY A 50 -12.15 10.34 5.35
N THR A 51 -11.51 9.19 5.12
CA THR A 51 -11.21 8.20 6.16
C THR A 51 -9.89 8.52 6.88
N TRP A 52 -9.82 9.71 7.49
CA TRP A 52 -8.60 10.28 8.09
C TRP A 52 -7.93 9.41 9.15
N GLY A 53 -8.69 8.53 9.81
CA GLY A 53 -8.17 7.59 10.84
C GLY A 53 -7.13 6.59 10.31
N LEU A 54 -7.03 6.39 9.00
CA LEU A 54 -6.07 5.48 8.37
C LEU A 54 -4.77 6.16 7.93
N ILE A 55 -4.66 7.50 8.00
CA ILE A 55 -3.44 8.23 7.65
C ILE A 55 -2.23 7.78 8.48
N PRO A 56 -2.31 7.66 9.83
CA PRO A 56 -1.17 7.23 10.62
C PRO A 56 -0.65 5.83 10.21
N LEU A 57 -1.56 4.92 9.89
CA LEU A 57 -1.22 3.57 9.41
C LEU A 57 -0.54 3.62 8.04
N ASN A 58 -1.08 4.41 7.10
CA ASN A 58 -0.50 4.57 5.76
C ASN A 58 0.94 5.10 5.84
N ILE A 59 1.18 6.14 6.66
CA ILE A 59 2.52 6.71 6.88
C ILE A 59 3.48 5.69 7.50
N ALA A 60 3.03 4.93 8.51
CA ALA A 60 3.85 3.89 9.12
C ALA A 60 4.30 2.83 8.09
N LEU A 61 3.39 2.42 7.20
CA LEU A 61 3.68 1.45 6.15
C LEU A 61 4.61 2.02 5.07
N TRP A 62 4.47 3.31 4.72
CA TRP A 62 5.44 4.02 3.88
C TRP A 62 6.86 3.96 4.45
N VAL A 63 7.02 4.19 5.75
CA VAL A 63 8.33 4.15 6.43
C VAL A 63 8.88 2.72 6.47
N VAL A 64 8.06 1.73 6.84
CA VAL A 64 8.48 0.31 6.92
C VAL A 64 8.91 -0.20 5.56
N TYR A 65 8.11 0.05 4.52
CA TYR A 65 8.51 -0.30 3.16
C TYR A 65 9.78 0.44 2.80
N GLY A 66 9.84 1.78 2.90
CA GLY A 66 11.06 2.56 2.63
C GLY A 66 12.33 1.98 3.28
N ARG A 67 12.23 1.53 4.53
CA ARG A 67 13.32 0.86 5.24
C ARG A 67 13.64 -0.55 4.72
N ASN A 68 12.63 -1.33 4.33
CA ASN A 68 12.82 -2.66 3.73
C ASN A 68 13.62 -2.59 2.41
N HIS A 69 13.40 -1.56 1.58
CA HIS A 69 14.21 -1.34 0.38
C HIS A 69 15.69 -1.21 0.69
N LEU A 70 16.03 -0.38 1.67
CA LEU A 70 17.41 -0.15 2.09
C LEU A 70 18.05 -1.41 2.68
N LYS A 71 17.26 -2.24 3.39
CA LYS A 71 17.74 -3.52 3.94
C LYS A 71 17.94 -4.61 2.89
N TRP A 72 17.07 -4.70 1.88
CA TRP A 72 17.11 -5.77 0.86
C TRP A 72 17.91 -5.39 -0.38
N SER A 73 18.39 -4.14 -0.47
CA SER A 73 19.34 -3.70 -1.48
C SER A 73 20.80 -3.99 -1.11
N LYS A 74 21.08 -4.41 0.12
CA LYS A 74 22.38 -4.94 0.56
C LYS A 74 22.45 -6.44 0.34
#